data_AF-A0A6I1F7T1-F1
#
_entry.id   AF-A0A6I1F7T1-F1
#
_cell.length_a   1.000
_cell.length_b   1.000
_cell.length_c   1.000
_cell.angle_alpha   90.00
_cell.angle_beta   90.00
_cell.angle_gamma   90.00
#
_symmetry.space_group_name_H-M   'P 1'
#
loop_
_entity.id
_entity.type
_entity.pdbx_description
1 polymer ?
#
loop_
_entity_poly.entity_id
_entity_poly.type
_entity_poly.pdbx_seq_one_letter_code
_entity_poly.pdbx_strand_id
1 'polypeptide(L)'
;MLDWKHKFDKYGLEGLKESSTWKKYSKELKLAAIRDYLSGKYSIREVVGLYEISSTSVLRRWIKRYNSHRDLKVTGQGRTSSMTKGRKTNFEERIHIVRDCLGNGKDYQKAANTYEVSYQQVYQWLRNMKMEAMKR
;
A
#
# COMPACT_ATOMS: atom_id res chain seq x y z
N MET A 1 3.73 28.86 -4.52
CA MET A 1 5.02 29.53 -4.31
C MET A 1 6.06 28.46 -4.04
N LEU A 2 7.19 28.59 -4.72
CA LEU A 2 8.16 27.56 -4.98
C LEU A 2 8.91 27.20 -3.68
N ASP A 3 9.05 25.90 -3.41
CA ASP A 3 9.65 25.30 -2.21
C ASP A 3 11.05 25.86 -1.89
N TRP A 4 11.78 26.30 -2.93
CA TRP A 4 13.10 26.91 -2.80
C TRP A 4 13.09 28.30 -2.15
N LYS A 5 12.06 29.13 -2.40
CA LYS A 5 12.02 30.50 -1.85
C LYS A 5 11.85 30.47 -0.34
N HIS A 6 10.95 29.61 0.15
CA HIS A 6 10.77 29.42 1.60
C HIS A 6 12.02 28.85 2.27
N LYS A 7 12.72 27.91 1.61
CA LYS A 7 13.99 27.36 2.11
C LYS A 7 15.09 28.42 2.19
N PHE A 8 15.18 29.27 1.17
CA PHE A 8 16.11 30.40 1.16
C PHE A 8 15.78 31.42 2.25
N ASP A 9 14.51 31.82 2.38
CA ASP A 9 14.09 32.80 3.40
C ASP A 9 14.33 32.28 4.83
N LYS A 10 14.20 30.96 5.07
CA LYS A 10 14.34 30.35 6.41
C LYS A 10 15.78 29.93 6.77
N TYR A 11 16.54 29.42 5.79
CA TYR A 11 17.85 28.79 6.04
C TYR A 11 18.97 29.38 5.18
N GLY A 12 18.70 30.42 4.39
CA GLY A 12 19.68 31.03 3.48
C GLY A 12 20.19 30.08 2.40
N LEU A 13 21.45 30.27 1.97
CA LEU A 13 22.13 29.42 1.00
C LEU A 13 22.23 27.94 1.44
N GLU A 14 22.31 27.67 2.74
CA GLU A 14 22.32 26.30 3.27
C GLU A 14 20.99 25.58 3.03
N GLY A 15 19.86 26.31 3.01
CA GLY A 15 18.55 25.77 2.67
C GLY A 15 18.39 25.33 1.22
N LEU A 16 19.27 25.84 0.34
CA LEU A 16 19.30 25.47 -1.08
C LEU A 16 20.24 24.29 -1.35
N LYS A 17 21.10 23.90 -0.40
CA LYS A 17 21.90 22.68 -0.54
C LYS A 17 20.99 21.46 -0.55
N GLU A 18 21.14 20.64 -1.59
CA GLU A 18 20.46 19.35 -1.64
C GLU A 18 20.95 18.50 -0.46
N SER A 19 20.00 18.06 0.37
CA SER A 19 20.34 17.16 1.47
C SER A 19 20.77 15.82 0.89
N SER A 20 22.05 15.47 1.06
CA SER A 20 22.60 14.18 0.64
C SER A 20 22.07 12.99 1.46
N THR A 21 21.25 13.25 2.49
CA THR A 21 20.77 12.21 3.42
C THR A 21 19.24 12.21 3.52
N TRP A 22 18.67 11.02 3.72
CA TRP A 22 17.22 10.88 3.84
C TRP A 22 16.76 11.25 5.25
N LYS A 23 15.92 12.28 5.40
CA LYS A 23 15.36 12.69 6.70
C LYS A 23 14.43 11.60 7.22
N LYS A 24 14.80 10.96 8.34
CA LYS A 24 13.96 9.99 9.04
C LYS A 24 12.87 10.74 9.82
N TYR A 25 11.65 10.27 9.70
CA TYR A 25 10.49 10.78 10.44
C TYR A 25 9.88 9.65 11.26
N SER A 26 9.64 9.90 12.55
CA SER A 26 8.98 8.95 13.45
C SER A 26 7.53 8.69 13.02
N LYS A 27 6.95 7.59 13.47
CA LYS A 27 5.56 7.22 13.14
C LYS A 27 4.58 8.23 13.74
N GLU A 28 4.87 8.65 14.97
CA GLU A 28 4.08 9.57 15.78
C GLU A 28 4.02 10.94 15.09
N LEU A 29 5.16 11.45 14.62
CA LEU A 29 5.25 12.71 13.88
C LEU A 29 4.45 12.65 12.58
N LYS A 30 4.59 11.56 11.81
CA LYS A 30 3.81 11.37 10.56
C LYS A 30 2.31 11.42 10.84
N LEU A 31 1.85 10.73 11.88
CA LEU A 31 0.43 10.67 12.23
C LEU A 31 -0.09 12.01 12.73
N ALA A 32 0.68 12.74 13.53
CA ALA A 32 0.33 14.09 13.99
C ALA A 32 0.17 15.05 12.81
N ALA A 33 1.15 15.08 11.90
CA ALA A 33 1.09 15.91 10.69
C ALA A 33 -0.13 15.58 9.80
N ILE A 34 -0.45 14.29 9.63
CA ILE A 34 -1.65 13.89 8.87
C ILE A 34 -2.92 14.37 9.58
N ARG A 35 -3.03 14.21 10.90
CA ARG A 35 -4.22 14.61 11.67
C ARG A 35 -4.44 16.12 11.61
N ASP A 36 -3.38 16.91 11.73
CA ASP A 36 -3.46 18.38 11.65
C ASP A 36 -3.92 18.83 10.27
N TYR A 37 -3.41 18.21 9.21
CA TYR A 37 -3.91 18.46 7.86
C TYR A 37 -5.39 18.08 7.72
N LEU A 38 -5.78 16.88 8.19
CA LEU A 38 -7.16 16.40 8.11
C LEU A 38 -8.15 17.17 8.99
N SER A 39 -7.66 17.88 10.01
CA SER A 39 -8.49 18.76 10.84
C SER A 39 -9.03 19.98 10.07
N GLY A 40 -8.45 20.30 8.91
CA GLY A 40 -8.79 21.48 8.11
C GLY A 40 -8.26 22.81 8.67
N LYS A 41 -7.64 22.80 9.86
CA LYS A 41 -7.11 24.00 10.52
C LYS A 41 -5.88 24.58 9.83
N TYR A 42 -5.09 23.74 9.15
CA TYR A 42 -3.84 24.12 8.51
C TYR A 42 -3.82 23.66 7.06
N SER A 43 -3.32 24.51 6.18
CA SER A 43 -3.00 24.13 4.81
C SER A 43 -1.83 23.13 4.78
N ILE A 44 -1.69 22.42 3.66
CA ILE A 44 -0.58 21.48 3.48
C ILE A 44 0.80 22.13 3.64
N ARG A 45 0.92 23.43 3.34
CA ARG A 45 2.18 24.18 3.48
C ARG A 45 2.47 24.51 4.93
N GLU A 46 1.46 24.93 5.68
CA GLU A 46 1.60 25.22 7.10
C GLU A 46 1.97 23.96 7.87
N VAL A 47 1.34 22.82 7.60
CA VAL A 47 1.71 21.54 8.22
C VAL A 47 3.15 21.14 7.88
N VAL A 48 3.57 21.32 6.62
CA VAL A 48 4.96 21.03 6.22
C VAL A 48 5.96 21.90 6.98
N GLY A 49 5.64 23.18 7.18
CA GLY A 49 6.46 24.10 7.97
C GLY A 49 6.49 23.73 9.46
N LEU A 50 5.33 23.46 10.06
CA LEU A 50 5.15 23.11 11.48
C LEU A 50 5.92 21.85 11.88
N TYR A 51 5.88 20.83 11.02
CA TYR A 51 6.49 19.53 11.28
C TYR A 51 7.87 19.36 10.62
N GLU A 52 8.41 20.44 10.04
CA GLU A 52 9.67 20.46 9.28
C GLU A 52 9.80 19.32 8.26
N ILE A 53 8.70 19.07 7.54
CA ILE A 53 8.66 18.09 6.47
C ILE A 53 9.43 18.67 5.28
N SER A 54 10.19 17.83 4.58
CA SER A 54 11.13 18.30 3.55
C SER A 54 10.45 18.89 2.32
N SER A 55 9.18 18.52 2.09
CA SER A 55 8.35 19.06 1.01
C SER A 55 6.87 18.72 1.20
N THR A 56 6.02 19.49 0.54
CA THR A 56 4.58 19.17 0.41
C THR A 56 4.34 17.80 -0.24
N SER A 57 5.19 17.38 -1.18
CA SER A 57 5.10 16.07 -1.83
C SER A 57 5.24 14.90 -0.86
N VAL A 58 6.08 15.03 0.17
CA VAL A 58 6.24 14.00 1.21
C VAL A 58 4.96 13.87 2.04
N LEU A 59 4.39 14.99 2.50
CA LEU A 59 3.15 14.98 3.25
C LEU A 59 1.97 14.44 2.42
N ARG A 60 1.85 14.83 1.14
CA ARG A 60 0.85 14.27 0.21
C ARG A 60 0.94 12.75 0.10
N ARG A 61 2.15 12.19 0.05
CA ARG A 61 2.37 10.74 -0.01
C ARG A 61 1.94 10.06 1.29
N TRP A 62 2.20 10.67 2.44
CA TRP A 62 1.74 10.15 3.73
C TRP A 62 0.22 10.18 3.86
N ILE A 63 -0.42 11.29 3.48
CA ILE A 63 -1.89 11.40 3.45
C ILE A 63 -2.47 10.37 2.49
N LYS A 64 -1.93 10.23 1.27
CA LYS A 64 -2.38 9.21 0.31
C LYS A 64 -2.25 7.80 0.88
N ARG A 65 -1.19 7.48 1.63
CA ARG A 65 -1.02 6.17 2.28
C ARG A 65 -1.97 5.97 3.47
N TYR A 66 -2.14 7.00 4.29
CA TYR A 66 -3.08 6.99 5.42
C TYR A 66 -4.51 6.82 4.94
N ASN A 67 -4.89 7.60 3.92
CA ASN A 67 -6.16 7.49 3.24
C ASN A 67 -6.24 6.18 2.49
N SER A 68 -5.20 5.64 1.85
CA SER A 68 -5.29 4.28 1.25
C SER A 68 -5.56 3.17 2.27
N HIS A 69 -5.34 3.41 3.56
CA HIS A 69 -5.74 2.48 4.61
C HIS A 69 -7.19 2.71 5.10
N ARG A 70 -7.75 3.92 4.92
CA ARG A 70 -9.19 4.25 5.13
C ARG A 70 -10.06 4.08 3.86
N ASP A 71 -9.45 4.21 2.69
CA ASP A 71 -9.95 4.18 1.31
C ASP A 71 -9.46 2.90 0.60
N LEU A 72 -9.47 1.78 1.32
CA LEU A 72 -9.67 0.47 0.68
C LEU A 72 -11.15 0.28 0.26
N LYS A 73 -11.76 1.37 -0.22
CA LYS A 73 -12.76 1.32 -1.26
C LYS A 73 -12.36 2.33 -2.33
N VAL A 74 -12.04 1.78 -3.50
CA VAL A 74 -11.98 2.44 -4.82
C VAL A 74 -10.61 3.03 -5.23
N THR A 75 -9.93 2.21 -6.05
CA THR A 75 -8.88 2.52 -7.05
C THR A 75 -7.41 2.24 -6.71
N GLY A 76 -7.14 1.00 -6.31
CA GLY A 76 -6.08 0.23 -6.95
C GLY A 76 -6.71 -0.66 -8.02
N GLN A 77 -6.84 -0.18 -9.25
CA GLN A 77 -7.21 -1.00 -10.39
C GLN A 77 -5.99 -1.84 -10.82
N GLY A 78 -5.58 -2.76 -9.94
CA GLY A 78 -5.01 -4.03 -10.34
C GLY A 78 -6.17 -5.00 -10.41
N ARG A 79 -6.57 -5.39 -11.62
CA ARG A 79 -7.66 -6.33 -11.91
C ARG A 79 -7.75 -7.45 -10.85
N THR A 80 -8.81 -7.45 -10.04
CA THR A 80 -9.61 -8.62 -9.61
C THR A 80 -10.50 -8.22 -8.44
N SER A 81 -11.70 -7.69 -8.71
CA SER A 81 -12.81 -7.68 -7.76
C SER A 81 -14.09 -7.39 -8.55
N SER A 82 -14.44 -8.26 -9.47
CA SER A 82 -15.81 -8.33 -9.97
C SER A 82 -16.21 -9.80 -10.03
N MET A 83 -17.34 -10.09 -9.38
CA MET A 83 -18.10 -11.33 -9.40
C MET A 83 -17.45 -12.53 -8.71
N THR A 84 -17.67 -12.64 -7.39
CA THR A 84 -18.36 -13.78 -6.75
C THR A 84 -18.26 -13.61 -5.24
N LYS A 85 -19.38 -13.82 -4.53
CA LYS A 85 -19.37 -14.03 -3.07
C LYS A 85 -18.64 -15.35 -2.80
N GLY A 86 -17.31 -15.35 -2.86
CA GLY A 86 -16.50 -16.53 -2.57
C GLY A 86 -16.47 -16.82 -1.07
N ARG A 87 -16.66 -18.08 -0.70
CA ARG A 87 -16.47 -18.62 0.65
C ARG A 87 -15.16 -18.13 1.27
N LYS A 88 -15.17 -17.81 2.57
CA LYS A 88 -13.93 -17.52 3.31
C LYS A 88 -13.13 -18.81 3.44
N THR A 89 -12.01 -18.93 2.73
CA THR A 89 -11.10 -20.07 2.85
C THR A 89 -9.89 -19.74 3.73
N ASN A 90 -9.45 -20.71 4.54
CA ASN A 90 -8.27 -20.57 5.39
C ASN A 90 -6.97 -20.99 4.66
N PHE A 91 -5.80 -20.73 5.25
CA PHE A 91 -4.51 -21.00 4.59
C PHE A 91 -4.25 -22.50 4.37
N GLU A 92 -4.60 -23.34 5.33
CA GLU A 92 -4.43 -24.80 5.25
C GLU A 92 -5.33 -25.42 4.18
N GLU A 93 -6.57 -24.94 4.10
CA GLU A 93 -7.55 -25.29 3.07
C GLU A 93 -7.04 -24.93 1.67
N ARG A 94 -6.42 -23.76 1.50
CA ARG A 94 -5.79 -23.39 0.21
C ARG A 94 -4.63 -24.31 -0.15
N ILE A 95 -3.79 -24.71 0.81
CA ILE A 95 -2.73 -25.69 0.59
C ILE A 95 -3.32 -27.03 0.16
N HIS A 96 -4.38 -27.48 0.83
CA HIS A 96 -5.06 -28.73 0.51
C HIS A 96 -5.61 -28.72 -0.93
N ILE A 97 -6.35 -27.67 -1.30
CA ILE A 97 -6.93 -27.52 -2.64
C ILE A 97 -5.85 -27.48 -3.72
N VAL A 98 -4.75 -26.77 -3.49
CA VAL A 98 -3.64 -26.71 -4.45
C VAL A 98 -2.95 -28.06 -4.59
N ARG A 99 -2.76 -28.80 -3.49
CA ARG A 99 -2.17 -30.16 -3.52
C ARG A 99 -3.06 -31.15 -4.25
N ASP A 100 -4.37 -31.14 -3.96
CA ASP A 100 -5.35 -31.98 -4.63
C ASP A 100 -5.40 -31.71 -6.14
N CYS A 101 -5.40 -30.44 -6.53
CA CYS A 101 -5.33 -30.02 -7.93
C CYS A 101 -4.05 -30.51 -8.63
N LEU A 102 -2.89 -30.43 -7.96
CA LEU A 102 -1.63 -30.93 -8.51
C LEU A 102 -1.61 -32.47 -8.65
N GLY A 103 -2.21 -33.20 -7.72
CA GLY A 103 -2.35 -34.65 -7.77
C GLY A 103 -3.29 -35.14 -8.88
N ASN A 104 -4.34 -34.36 -9.17
CA ASN A 104 -5.35 -34.67 -10.19
C ASN A 104 -4.97 -34.18 -11.60
N GLY A 105 -3.68 -33.99 -11.90
CA GLY A 105 -3.21 -33.63 -13.25
C GLY A 105 -3.31 -32.13 -13.58
N LYS A 106 -3.36 -31.24 -12.57
CA LYS A 106 -3.49 -29.78 -12.71
C LYS A 106 -4.85 -29.32 -13.25
N ASP A 107 -5.90 -30.08 -12.99
CA ASP A 107 -7.26 -29.68 -13.34
C ASP A 107 -7.79 -28.64 -12.33
N TYR A 108 -7.49 -27.37 -12.62
CA TYR A 108 -7.92 -26.21 -11.83
C TYR A 108 -9.44 -26.01 -11.85
N GLN A 109 -10.11 -26.45 -12.92
CA GLN A 109 -11.56 -26.30 -13.07
C GLN A 109 -12.30 -27.31 -12.19
N LYS A 110 -11.82 -28.56 -12.15
CA LYS A 110 -12.34 -29.58 -11.25
C LYS A 110 -12.17 -29.17 -9.79
N ALA A 111 -10.99 -28.69 -9.40
CA ALA A 111 -10.75 -28.21 -8.03
C ALA A 111 -11.66 -27.01 -7.67
N ALA A 112 -11.85 -26.07 -8.59
CA ALA A 112 -12.78 -24.96 -8.40
C ALA A 112 -14.20 -25.43 -8.09
N ASN A 113 -14.71 -26.40 -8.86
CA ASN A 113 -16.05 -26.95 -8.67
C ASN A 113 -16.18 -27.75 -7.36
N THR A 114 -15.22 -28.63 -7.06
CA THR A 114 -15.25 -29.49 -5.86
C THR A 114 -15.25 -28.69 -4.57
N TYR A 115 -14.50 -27.60 -4.52
CA TYR A 115 -14.33 -26.80 -3.31
C TYR A 115 -15.17 -25.52 -3.30
N GLU A 116 -16.03 -25.33 -4.31
CA GLU A 116 -16.86 -24.12 -4.49
C GLU A 116 -16.04 -22.81 -4.46
N VAL A 117 -14.83 -22.86 -5.03
CA VAL A 117 -13.91 -21.73 -5.13
C VAL A 117 -13.75 -21.32 -6.59
N SER A 118 -13.38 -20.08 -6.85
CA SER A 118 -13.14 -19.64 -8.22
C SER A 118 -11.87 -20.28 -8.80
N TYR A 119 -11.91 -20.68 -10.07
CA TYR A 119 -10.73 -21.05 -10.86
C TYR A 119 -9.57 -20.08 -10.67
N GLN A 120 -9.87 -18.77 -10.68
CA GLN A 120 -8.87 -17.73 -10.53
C GLN A 120 -8.20 -17.77 -9.15
N GLN A 121 -8.93 -18.16 -8.10
CA GLN A 121 -8.37 -18.29 -6.75
C GLN A 121 -7.38 -19.47 -6.69
N VAL A 122 -7.74 -20.62 -7.24
CA VAL A 122 -6.86 -21.82 -7.28
C VAL A 122 -5.56 -21.50 -8.02
N TYR A 123 -5.65 -20.83 -9.17
CA TYR A 123 -4.49 -20.41 -9.94
C TYR A 123 -3.59 -19.41 -9.18
N GLN A 124 -4.18 -18.39 -8.54
CA GLN A 124 -3.44 -17.41 -7.76
C GLN A 124 -2.74 -18.04 -6.54
N TRP A 125 -3.38 -18.99 -5.85
CA TRP A 125 -2.78 -19.68 -4.71
C TRP A 125 -1.55 -20.48 -5.12
N LEU A 126 -1.63 -21.24 -6.21
CA LEU A 126 -0.47 -21.98 -6.75
C LEU A 126 0.68 -21.02 -7.11
N ARG A 127 0.36 -19.93 -7.80
CA ARG A 127 1.36 -18.93 -8.20
C ARG A 127 2.07 -18.32 -7.00
N ASN A 128 1.32 -17.94 -5.96
CA ASN A 128 1.89 -17.34 -4.75
C ASN A 128 2.78 -18.34 -4.00
N MET A 129 2.36 -19.61 -3.89
CA MET A 129 3.15 -20.65 -3.23
C MET A 129 4.48 -20.93 -3.95
N LYS A 130 4.47 -20.95 -5.30
CA LYS A 130 5.70 -21.07 -6.09
C LYS A 130 6.64 -19.88 -5.91
N MET A 131 6.09 -18.67 -5.88
CA MET A 131 6.88 -17.44 -5.65
C MET A 131 7.50 -17.42 -4.25
N GLU A 132 6.81 -17.91 -3.23
CA GLU A 132 7.36 -18.01 -1.87
C GLU A 132 8.41 -19.14 -1.75
N ALA A 133 8.23 -20.26 -2.45
CA ALA A 133 9.22 -21.35 -2.48
C ALA A 133 10.54 -20.95 -3.17
N MET A 134 10.50 -20.00 -4.12
CA MET A 134 11.68 -19.51 -4.85
C MET A 134 12.48 -18.44 -4.07
N LYS A 135 11.96 -17.96 -2.93
CA LYS A 135 12.64 -16.98 -2.06
C LYS A 135 13.42 -17.64 -0.90
N ARG A 136 13.38 -18.96 -0.78
CA ARG A 136 14.18 -19.75 0.17
C ARG A 136 15.36 -20.38 -0.54
#